data_AF-A0A7C5HAP9-F1
#
_entry.id   AF-A0A7C5HAP9-F1
#
_cell.length_a   1.000
_cell.length_b   1.000
_cell.length_c   1.000
_cell.angle_alpha   90.00
_cell.angle_beta   90.00
_cell.angle_gamma   90.00
#
_symmetry.space_group_name_H-M   'P 1'
#
loop_
_entity.id
_entity.type
_entity.pdbx_description
1 polymer ?
#
loop_
_entity_poly.entity_id
_entity_poly.type
_entity_poly.pdbx_seq_one_letter_code
_entity_poly.pdbx_strand_id
1 'polypeptide(L)' 'MSEYLHKSHNVTVLMYHMVFPAKYRKVIFDGEVDGELKAVCLD' A
#
# COMPACT_ATOMS: atom_id res chain seq x y z
N MET A 1 -6.23 -3.10 13.37
CA MET A 1 -7.69 -3.21 13.51
C MET A 1 -8.27 -2.54 12.28
N SER A 2 -9.05 -3.23 11.45
CA SER A 2 -9.64 -2.60 10.26
C SER A 2 -10.74 -1.63 10.67
N GLU A 3 -10.84 -0.50 9.98
CA GLU A 3 -11.86 0.52 10.27
C GLU A 3 -13.18 0.19 9.57
N TYR A 4 -14.29 0.34 10.31
CA TYR A 4 -15.63 0.19 9.77
C TYR A 4 -16.11 1.53 9.21
N LEU A 5 -16.40 1.56 7.91
CA LEU A 5 -17.01 2.71 7.26
C LEU A 5 -18.54 2.61 7.39
N HIS A 6 -19.13 3.52 8.17
CA HIS A 6 -20.57 3.62 8.34
C HIS A 6 -21.15 4.72 7.44
N LYS A 7 -22.15 4.36 6.65
CA LYS A 7 -23.04 5.24 5.86
C LYS A 7 -24.47 5.02 6.33
N SER A 8 -25.39 5.93 5.98
CA SER A 8 -26.77 5.93 6.49
C SER A 8 -27.50 4.58 6.39
N HIS A 9 -27.15 3.73 5.40
CA HIS A 9 -27.73 2.41 5.21
C HIS A 9 -26.70 1.30 4.93
N ASN A 10 -25.41 1.58 5.12
CA ASN A 10 -24.35 0.62 4.79
C ASN A 10 -23.25 0.65 5.84
N VAL A 11 -22.75 -0.53 6.19
CA VAL A 11 -21.56 -0.69 7.03
C VAL A 11 -20.60 -1.59 6.27
N THR A 12 -19.38 -1.13 6.04
CA THR A 12 -18.41 -1.85 5.20
C THR A 12 -17.01 -1.79 5.82
N VAL A 13 -16.27 -2.89 5.71
CA VAL A 13 -14.86 -2.97 6.05
C VAL A 13 -14.11 -3.42 4.80
N LEU A 14 -13.10 -2.66 4.40
CA LEU A 14 -12.27 -2.97 3.24
C LEU A 14 -10.87 -3.36 3.71
N MET A 15 -10.42 -4.56 3.39
CA MET A 15 -9.04 -5.01 3.56
C MET A 15 -8.47 -5.39 2.21
N TYR A 16 -7.30 -4.84 1.88
CA TYR A 16 -6.60 -5.12 0.63
C TYR A 16 -5.17 -5.60 0.92
N HIS A 17 -4.72 -6.60 0.16
CA HIS A 17 -3.33 -7.03 0.12
C HIS A 17 -2.80 -6.79 -1.30
N MET A 18 -2.04 -5.71 -1.46
CA MET A 18 -1.52 -5.26 -2.75
C MET A 18 -0.03 -5.59 -2.87
N VAL A 19 0.38 -6.20 -3.98
CA VAL A 19 1.77 -6.58 -4.27
C VAL A 19 2.13 -6.14 -5.68
N PHE A 20 3.28 -5.47 -5.83
CA PHE A 20 3.74 -4.93 -7.10
C PHE A 20 5.19 -5.35 -7.37
N PRO A 21 5.49 -6.03 -8.51
CA PRO A 21 6.85 -6.40 -8.86
C PRO A 21 7.62 -5.23 -9.48
N ALA A 22 8.95 -5.22 -9.33
CA ALA A 22 9.82 -4.30 -10.04
C ALA A 22 9.76 -4.53 -11.57
N LYS A 23 9.99 -3.47 -12.33
CA LYS A 23 10.08 -3.55 -13.80
C LYS A 23 11.16 -4.56 -14.18
N TYR A 24 10.81 -5.51 -15.06
CA TYR A 24 11.66 -6.64 -15.47
C TYR A 24 12.10 -7.57 -14.34
N ARG A 25 11.40 -7.57 -13.18
CA ARG A 25 11.73 -8.38 -11.99
C ARG A 25 13.19 -8.24 -11.53
N LYS A 26 13.78 -7.07 -11.75
CA LYS A 26 15.15 -6.78 -11.32
C LYS A 26 15.18 -6.61 -9.80
N VAL A 27 16.29 -7.02 -9.18
CA VAL A 27 16.55 -6.80 -7.75
C VAL A 27 17.11 -5.38 -7.60
N ILE A 28 16.20 -4.40 -7.53
CA ILE A 28 16.52 -2.96 -7.47
C ILE A 28 16.16 -2.30 -6.14
N PHE A 29 15.52 -3.05 -5.24
CA PHE A 29 15.15 -2.53 -3.93
C PHE A 29 16.36 -2.62 -2.99
N ASP A 30 17.08 -1.51 -2.89
CA ASP A 30 18.11 -1.27 -1.88
C ASP A 30 17.59 -0.26 -0.83
N GLY A 31 18.44 0.12 0.13
CA GLY A 31 18.04 1.02 1.22
C GLY A 31 17.71 2.44 0.75
N GLU A 32 18.31 2.91 -0.35
CA GLU A 32 18.03 4.23 -0.90
C GLU A 32 16.68 4.22 -1.62
N VAL A 33 16.46 3.25 -2.51
CA VAL A 33 15.21 3.08 -3.25
C VAL A 33 14.04 2.82 -2.29
N ASP A 34 14.22 2.03 -1.23
CA ASP A 34 13.17 1.81 -0.21
C ASP A 34 12.84 3.09 0.57
N GLY A 35 13.84 3.92 0.86
CA GLY A 35 13.65 5.22 1.52
C GLY A 35 12.82 6.18 0.67
N GLU A 36 13.21 6.35 -0.59
CA GLU A 36 12.48 7.20 -1.55
C GLU A 36 11.06 6.68 -1.81
N LEU A 37 10.87 5.36 -1.93
CA LEU A 37 9.55 4.77 -2.16
C LEU A 37 8.58 5.08 -0.99
N LYS A 38 9.08 5.03 0.25
CA LYS A 38 8.29 5.38 1.44
C LYS A 38 7.96 6.86 1.46
N ALA A 39 8.93 7.73 1.19
CA ALA A 39 8.71 9.18 1.12
C ALA A 39 7.65 9.56 0.08
N VAL A 40 7.67 8.93 -1.10
CA VAL A 40 6.70 9.23 -2.18
C VAL A 40 5.30 8.67 -1.92
N CYS A 41 5.19 7.49 -1.28
CA CYS A 41 3.92 6.76 -1.19
C CYS A 41 3.20 6.88 0.17
N LEU A 42 3.90 7.30 1.22
CA LEU A 42 3.34 7.43 2.57
C LEU A 42 3.21 8.89 3.05
N ASP A 43 3.90 9.84 2.41
CA ASP A 43 3.66 11.29 2.58
C ASP A 43 2.64 11.81 1.55
#